data_AF-A0A2A2PWJ5-F1
#
_entry.id   AF-A0A2A2PWJ5-F1
#
_cell.length_a   1.000
_cell.length_b   1.000
_cell.length_c   1.000
_cell.angle_alpha   90.00
_cell.angle_beta   90.00
_cell.angle_gamma   90.00
#
_symmetry.space_group_name_H-M   'P 1'
#
loop_
_entity.id
_entity.type
_entity.pdbx_description
1 polymer ?
#
loop_
_entity_poly.entity_id
_entity_poly.type
_entity_poly.pdbx_seq_one_letter_code
_entity_poly.pdbx_strand_id
1 'polypeptide(L)'
;MIFPRFPIPAAIVFVALACFSCDRPGSDERVFRVRGVVQKPMPGDASGMIIDHEEIPGYMPRMIMPFRAKDPVEFAELEPGMVVAFNYHVVADESWVTDVTMTGEKGPITLDAPKPDADTFAKPGDRLPEVTFLDETGQPVSLSDFQGMPVALTFVFSRCPVPEYCPRMMNQFAAVIGALQKEPKAPVEYRLLTISFDHEHDRPEILKAWAAAFGYRDGMPWGL
;
A
#
# COMPACT_ATOMS: atom_id res chain seq x y z
N MET A 1 11.11 6.45 -90.29
CA MET A 1 11.92 5.64 -89.36
C MET A 1 11.51 6.06 -87.95
N ILE A 2 10.39 5.61 -87.40
CA ILE A 2 10.16 4.40 -86.56
C ILE A 2 11.29 4.14 -85.55
N PHE A 3 11.07 4.51 -84.27
CA PHE A 3 11.17 3.71 -83.01
C PHE A 3 11.21 4.66 -81.75
N PRO A 4 10.85 4.20 -80.53
CA PRO A 4 9.53 4.41 -79.94
C PRO A 4 9.53 5.18 -78.59
N ARG A 5 8.31 5.55 -78.14
CA ARG A 5 8.00 6.02 -76.78
C ARG A 5 8.16 4.86 -75.76
N PHE A 6 8.93 5.09 -74.70
CA PHE A 6 8.93 4.27 -73.48
C PHE A 6 8.08 4.95 -72.40
N PRO A 7 7.16 4.23 -71.72
CA PRO A 7 6.42 4.77 -70.58
C PRO A 7 7.26 4.67 -69.30
N ILE A 8 7.24 5.75 -68.52
CA ILE A 8 7.83 5.84 -67.17
C ILE A 8 6.90 5.12 -66.19
N PRO A 9 7.36 4.17 -65.36
CA PRO A 9 6.49 3.53 -64.37
C PRO A 9 6.26 4.49 -63.20
N ALA A 10 4.99 4.67 -62.83
CA ALA A 10 4.57 5.37 -61.63
C ALA A 10 4.96 4.55 -60.40
N ALA A 11 5.87 5.07 -59.58
CA ALA A 11 6.21 4.49 -58.29
C ALA A 11 5.11 4.84 -57.28
N ILE A 12 4.32 3.84 -56.89
CA ILE A 12 3.35 3.91 -55.81
C ILE A 12 4.13 3.87 -54.49
N VAL A 13 4.16 5.00 -53.78
CA VAL A 13 4.72 5.09 -52.43
C VAL A 13 3.67 4.59 -51.44
N PHE A 14 3.84 3.36 -50.94
CA PHE A 14 3.11 2.85 -49.79
C PHE A 14 3.64 3.53 -48.53
N VAL A 15 2.89 4.49 -48.00
CA VAL A 15 3.13 5.03 -46.65
C VAL A 15 2.61 4.00 -45.65
N ALA A 16 3.53 3.21 -45.10
CA ALA A 16 3.24 2.31 -43.99
C ALA A 16 2.94 3.15 -42.73
N LEU A 17 1.67 3.18 -42.34
CA LEU A 17 1.23 3.74 -41.07
C LEU A 17 1.72 2.80 -39.95
N ALA A 18 2.88 3.11 -39.37
CA ALA A 18 3.38 2.41 -38.21
C ALA A 18 2.47 2.73 -37.01
N CYS A 19 1.60 1.78 -36.65
CA CYS A 19 0.95 1.76 -35.34
C CYS A 19 2.06 1.64 -34.28
N PHE A 20 2.48 2.77 -33.71
CA PHE A 20 3.16 2.79 -32.43
C PHE A 20 2.17 2.29 -31.38
N SER A 21 2.16 0.97 -31.14
CA SER A 21 1.71 0.44 -29.86
C SER A 21 2.56 1.11 -28.80
N CYS A 22 1.91 1.91 -27.94
CA CYS A 22 2.48 2.32 -26.68
C CYS A 22 2.60 1.08 -25.80
N ASP A 23 3.65 0.28 -26.00
CA ASP A 23 4.12 -0.63 -24.96
C ASP A 23 4.61 0.25 -23.81
N ARG A 24 3.76 0.35 -22.77
CA ARG A 24 4.22 0.83 -21.47
C ARG A 24 5.36 -0.11 -21.05
N PRO A 25 6.50 0.42 -20.54
CA PRO A 25 7.51 -0.42 -19.93
C PRO A 25 6.81 -1.28 -18.88
N GLY A 26 6.94 -2.60 -18.99
CA GLY A 26 6.27 -3.54 -18.10
C GLY A 26 6.52 -3.12 -16.65
N SER A 27 5.45 -2.79 -15.93
CA SER A 27 5.51 -2.76 -14.48
C SER A 27 6.01 -4.12 -14.02
N ASP A 28 6.93 -4.17 -13.05
CA ASP A 28 7.36 -5.39 -12.37
C ASP A 28 6.19 -5.98 -11.57
N GLU A 29 5.20 -6.46 -12.30
CA GLU A 29 3.98 -7.04 -11.78
C GLU A 29 4.28 -8.42 -11.24
N ARG A 30 3.95 -8.61 -9.97
CA ARG A 30 4.01 -9.91 -9.30
C ARG A 30 2.60 -10.40 -9.13
N VAL A 31 2.35 -11.63 -9.58
CA VAL A 31 1.05 -12.29 -9.46
C VAL A 31 1.20 -13.49 -8.55
N PHE A 32 0.36 -13.54 -7.52
CA PHE A 32 0.35 -14.62 -6.54
C PHE A 32 -0.98 -15.36 -6.60
N ARG A 33 -0.93 -16.70 -6.59
CA ARG A 33 -2.14 -17.48 -6.36
C ARG A 33 -2.41 -17.52 -4.87
N VAL A 34 -3.58 -17.06 -4.47
CA VAL A 34 -3.98 -16.96 -3.07
C VAL A 34 -5.18 -17.84 -2.82
N ARG A 35 -5.20 -18.51 -1.68
CA ARG A 35 -6.37 -19.21 -1.14
C ARG A 35 -6.69 -18.65 0.24
N GLY A 36 -7.95 -18.52 0.57
CA GLY A 36 -8.36 -17.98 1.87
C GLY A 36 -9.83 -18.16 2.19
N VAL A 37 -10.18 -17.81 3.43
CA VAL A 37 -11.55 -17.85 3.94
C VAL A 37 -12.09 -16.43 4.04
N VAL A 38 -13.21 -16.17 3.38
CA VAL A 38 -13.91 -14.89 3.48
C VAL A 38 -14.36 -14.68 4.92
N GLN A 39 -13.90 -13.59 5.55
CA GLN A 39 -14.28 -13.25 6.93
C GLN A 39 -15.49 -12.33 6.94
N LYS A 40 -15.44 -11.23 6.18
CA LYS A 40 -16.57 -10.29 6.02
C LYS A 40 -16.35 -9.32 4.86
N PRO A 41 -17.43 -8.74 4.30
CA PRO A 41 -17.34 -7.61 3.39
C PRO A 41 -16.68 -6.39 4.04
N MET A 42 -15.99 -5.59 3.23
CA MET A 42 -15.45 -4.32 3.69
C MET A 42 -16.58 -3.28 3.84
N PRO A 43 -16.73 -2.62 5.00
CA PRO A 43 -17.80 -1.63 5.18
C PRO A 43 -17.67 -0.45 4.21
N GLY A 44 -18.71 -0.20 3.42
CA GLY A 44 -18.76 0.93 2.48
C GLY A 44 -17.94 0.77 1.20
N ASP A 45 -17.37 -0.41 0.94
CA ASP A 45 -16.56 -0.72 -0.24
C ASP A 45 -16.98 -2.06 -0.84
N ALA A 46 -17.79 -2.03 -1.91
CA ALA A 46 -18.30 -3.22 -2.58
C ALA A 46 -17.19 -4.00 -3.32
N SER A 47 -16.05 -3.36 -3.60
CA SER A 47 -14.88 -4.00 -4.17
C SER A 47 -13.95 -4.59 -3.11
N GLY A 48 -14.27 -4.44 -1.82
CA GLY A 48 -13.40 -4.82 -0.71
C GLY A 48 -13.93 -6.04 0.05
N MET A 49 -13.05 -7.01 0.29
CA MET A 49 -13.33 -8.19 1.10
C MET A 49 -12.24 -8.40 2.14
N ILE A 50 -12.60 -8.72 3.38
CA ILE A 50 -11.62 -9.13 4.41
C ILE A 50 -11.51 -10.64 4.37
N ILE A 51 -10.30 -11.15 4.12
CA ILE A 51 -10.03 -12.58 3.89
C ILE A 51 -8.89 -13.03 4.81
N ASP A 52 -9.09 -14.17 5.48
CA ASP A 52 -8.04 -14.94 6.15
C ASP A 52 -7.32 -15.77 5.07
N HIS A 53 -6.22 -15.24 4.55
CA HIS A 53 -5.50 -15.90 3.46
C HIS A 53 -4.40 -16.82 4.00
N GLU A 54 -4.15 -17.91 3.29
CA GLU A 54 -3.00 -18.79 3.57
C GLU A 54 -1.68 -18.07 3.32
N GLU A 55 -0.57 -18.63 3.80
CA GLU A 55 0.75 -18.10 3.46
C GLU A 55 0.90 -17.95 1.95
N ILE A 56 1.39 -16.78 1.53
CA ILE A 56 1.75 -16.50 0.14
C ILE A 56 3.27 -16.62 0.05
N PRO A 57 3.81 -17.73 -0.50
CA PRO A 57 5.23 -18.01 -0.44
C PRO A 57 6.08 -16.88 -1.03
N GLY A 58 7.06 -16.42 -0.25
CA GLY A 58 7.98 -15.36 -0.65
C GLY A 58 7.38 -13.95 -0.68
N TYR A 59 6.14 -13.76 -0.22
CA TYR A 59 5.49 -12.45 -0.20
C TYR A 59 4.97 -12.06 1.18
N MET A 60 4.05 -12.84 1.77
CA MET A 60 3.54 -12.55 3.11
C MET A 60 3.02 -13.80 3.85
N PRO A 61 3.17 -13.85 5.18
CA PRO A 61 2.64 -14.94 5.99
C PRO A 61 1.11 -14.93 6.00
N ARG A 62 0.49 -16.03 6.47
CA ARG A 62 -0.96 -16.09 6.69
C ARG A 62 -1.42 -14.96 7.62
N MET A 63 -2.42 -14.21 7.19
CA MET A 63 -3.06 -13.17 8.01
C MET A 63 -4.48 -12.86 7.52
N ILE A 64 -5.22 -12.11 8.35
CA ILE A 64 -6.53 -11.57 8.00
C ILE A 64 -6.35 -10.12 7.54
N MET A 65 -6.62 -9.85 6.28
CA MET A 65 -6.45 -8.51 5.71
C MET A 65 -7.48 -8.20 4.62
N PRO A 66 -7.69 -6.91 4.31
CA PRO A 66 -8.53 -6.53 3.18
C PRO A 66 -7.83 -6.78 1.84
N PHE A 67 -8.58 -7.34 0.90
CA PHE A 67 -8.26 -7.44 -0.52
C PHE A 67 -9.26 -6.63 -1.33
N ARG A 68 -8.82 -6.07 -2.46
CA ARG A 68 -9.67 -5.29 -3.37
C ARG A 68 -9.66 -5.85 -4.78
N ALA A 69 -10.83 -5.91 -5.40
CA ALA A 69 -10.98 -6.22 -6.81
C ALA A 69 -11.06 -4.93 -7.64
N LYS A 70 -10.58 -4.97 -8.89
CA LYS A 70 -10.78 -3.87 -9.85
C LYS A 70 -12.24 -3.76 -10.30
N ASP A 71 -12.90 -4.91 -10.44
CA ASP A 71 -14.34 -5.00 -10.72
C ASP A 71 -15.06 -5.57 -9.48
N PRO A 72 -16.03 -4.84 -8.88
CA PRO A 72 -16.81 -5.36 -7.75
C PRO A 72 -17.50 -6.70 -8.02
N VAL A 73 -17.73 -7.06 -9.29
CA VAL A 73 -18.37 -8.33 -9.67
C VAL A 73 -17.61 -9.55 -9.16
N GLU A 74 -16.28 -9.45 -9.04
CA GLU A 74 -15.40 -10.52 -8.53
C GLU A 74 -15.79 -10.96 -7.11
N PHE A 75 -16.37 -10.05 -6.31
CA PHE A 75 -16.76 -10.31 -4.92
C PHE A 75 -18.27 -10.35 -4.68
N ALA A 76 -19.09 -10.16 -5.72
CA ALA A 76 -20.53 -9.97 -5.59
C ALA A 76 -21.25 -11.18 -4.97
N GLU A 77 -20.76 -12.40 -5.21
CA GLU A 77 -21.36 -13.65 -4.74
C GLU A 77 -20.69 -14.23 -3.48
N LEU A 78 -19.69 -13.53 -2.92
CA LEU A 78 -18.94 -14.02 -1.78
C LEU A 78 -19.65 -13.76 -0.46
N GLU A 79 -19.76 -14.80 0.36
CA GLU A 79 -20.29 -14.73 1.72
C GLU A 79 -19.24 -15.13 2.77
N PRO A 80 -19.36 -14.63 4.02
CA PRO A 80 -18.54 -15.10 5.13
C PRO A 80 -18.50 -16.62 5.28
N GLY A 81 -17.30 -17.15 5.51
CA GLY A 81 -17.03 -18.59 5.65
C GLY A 81 -16.77 -19.32 4.33
N MET A 82 -16.97 -18.69 3.17
CA MET A 82 -16.61 -19.31 1.89
C MET A 82 -15.10 -19.41 1.73
N VAL A 83 -14.63 -20.55 1.24
CA VAL A 83 -13.24 -20.73 0.83
C VAL A 83 -13.10 -20.35 -0.64
N VAL A 84 -12.24 -19.38 -0.90
CA VAL A 84 -11.99 -18.82 -2.24
C VAL A 84 -10.52 -19.00 -2.64
N ALA A 85 -10.28 -19.03 -3.94
CA ALA A 85 -8.96 -18.90 -4.52
C ALA A 85 -8.97 -17.88 -5.65
N PHE A 86 -7.95 -17.03 -5.72
CA PHE A 86 -7.89 -15.89 -6.63
C PHE A 86 -6.45 -15.53 -6.99
N ASN A 87 -6.29 -14.70 -8.02
CA ASN A 87 -5.01 -14.13 -8.39
C ASN A 87 -4.85 -12.75 -7.73
N TYR A 88 -3.73 -12.55 -7.04
CA TYR A 88 -3.40 -11.29 -6.37
C TYR A 88 -2.23 -10.63 -7.08
N HIS A 89 -2.51 -9.48 -7.69
CA HIS A 89 -1.58 -8.70 -8.47
C HIS A 89 -0.99 -7.59 -7.62
N VAL A 90 0.32 -7.40 -7.70
CA VAL A 90 1.04 -6.37 -6.97
C VAL A 90 2.01 -5.69 -7.93
N VAL A 91 1.86 -4.38 -8.09
CA VAL A 91 2.81 -3.51 -8.78
C VAL A 91 3.43 -2.53 -7.78
N ALA A 92 4.11 -1.48 -8.26
CA ALA A 92 4.87 -0.57 -7.40
C ALA A 92 4.00 0.22 -6.40
N ASP A 93 2.76 0.55 -6.75
CA ASP A 93 1.91 1.48 -6.03
C ASP A 93 0.47 1.00 -5.79
N GLU A 94 0.08 -0.13 -6.38
CA GLU A 94 -1.24 -0.72 -6.23
C GLU A 94 -1.21 -2.25 -6.16
N SER A 95 -2.29 -2.80 -5.61
CA SER A 95 -2.58 -4.22 -5.64
C SER A 95 -4.05 -4.48 -5.93
N TRP A 96 -4.37 -5.61 -6.57
CA TRP A 96 -5.75 -5.99 -6.85
C TRP A 96 -5.94 -7.49 -7.02
N VAL A 97 -7.20 -7.92 -6.96
CA VAL A 97 -7.64 -9.30 -7.14
C VAL A 97 -8.33 -9.47 -8.49
N THR A 98 -8.10 -10.63 -9.12
CA THR A 98 -8.81 -11.14 -10.30
C THR A 98 -9.06 -12.65 -10.17
N ASP A 99 -9.89 -13.19 -11.07
CA ASP A 99 -10.11 -14.64 -11.23
C ASP A 99 -10.55 -15.32 -9.92
N VAL A 100 -11.52 -14.71 -9.25
CA VAL A 100 -12.06 -15.24 -7.99
C VAL A 100 -12.86 -16.51 -8.27
N THR A 101 -12.49 -17.58 -7.57
CA THR A 101 -13.13 -18.89 -7.69
C THR A 101 -13.53 -19.40 -6.31
N MET A 102 -14.77 -19.89 -6.19
CA MET A 102 -15.26 -20.58 -4.99
C MET A 102 -14.88 -22.06 -5.08
N THR A 103 -14.35 -22.61 -4.00
CA THR A 103 -13.93 -24.03 -3.95
C THR A 103 -15.09 -24.98 -3.59
N GLY A 104 -16.20 -24.44 -3.08
CA GLY A 104 -17.30 -25.20 -2.48
C GLY A 104 -17.05 -25.60 -1.01
N GLU A 105 -15.85 -25.39 -0.49
CA GLU A 105 -15.51 -25.64 0.91
C GLU A 105 -15.94 -24.47 1.82
N LYS A 106 -16.10 -24.78 3.11
CA LYS A 106 -16.36 -23.78 4.16
C LYS A 106 -15.22 -23.75 5.17
N GLY A 107 -14.80 -22.55 5.54
CA GLY A 107 -13.80 -22.27 6.56
C GLY A 107 -14.39 -21.56 7.78
N PRO A 108 -13.62 -21.48 8.87
CA PRO A 108 -14.05 -20.77 10.07
C PRO A 108 -14.05 -19.25 9.85
N ILE A 109 -15.08 -18.60 10.39
CA ILE A 109 -15.08 -17.15 10.59
C ILE A 109 -14.47 -16.91 11.96
N THR A 110 -13.31 -16.28 11.99
CA THR A 110 -12.51 -16.02 13.20
C THR A 110 -12.47 -14.55 13.57
N LEU A 111 -12.83 -13.67 12.62
CA LEU A 111 -12.90 -12.23 12.84
C LEU A 111 -14.20 -11.83 13.55
N ASP A 112 -14.35 -12.23 14.80
CA ASP A 112 -15.47 -11.86 15.67
C ASP A 112 -15.04 -10.85 16.76
N ALA A 113 -14.29 -9.84 16.33
CA ALA A 113 -13.88 -8.76 17.21
C ALA A 113 -15.02 -7.75 17.36
N PRO A 114 -15.48 -7.44 18.59
CA PRO A 114 -16.38 -6.32 18.79
C PRO A 114 -15.72 -5.07 18.21
N LYS A 115 -16.49 -4.31 17.43
CA LYS A 115 -16.02 -2.99 17.01
C LYS A 115 -15.74 -2.18 18.29
N PRO A 116 -14.56 -1.52 18.39
CA PRO A 116 -14.33 -0.60 19.48
C PRO A 116 -15.48 0.40 19.54
N ASP A 117 -15.94 0.71 20.75
CA ASP A 117 -16.96 1.72 20.94
C ASP A 117 -16.41 3.06 20.41
N ALA A 118 -17.10 3.67 19.45
CA ALA A 118 -16.65 4.92 18.83
C ALA A 118 -16.51 6.05 19.86
N ASP A 119 -17.23 5.96 20.99
CA ASP A 119 -17.09 6.91 22.09
C ASP A 119 -15.75 6.82 22.82
N THR A 120 -15.00 5.73 22.63
CA THR A 120 -13.63 5.54 23.15
C THR A 120 -12.55 6.13 22.26
N PHE A 121 -12.89 6.57 21.04
CA PHE A 121 -11.92 7.21 20.16
C PHE A 121 -11.58 8.61 20.64
N ALA A 122 -10.31 8.99 20.46
CA ALA A 122 -9.82 10.32 20.77
C ALA A 122 -10.58 11.37 19.94
N LYS A 123 -10.97 12.46 20.61
CA LYS A 123 -11.71 13.59 20.05
C LYS A 123 -10.79 14.81 19.97
N PRO A 124 -11.05 15.76 19.06
CA PRO A 124 -10.30 17.01 19.02
C PRO A 124 -10.32 17.70 20.40
N GLY A 125 -9.13 18.02 20.92
CA GLY A 125 -8.96 18.59 22.26
C GLY A 125 -8.55 17.58 23.34
N ASP A 126 -8.69 16.27 23.08
CA ASP A 126 -8.18 15.24 23.98
C ASP A 126 -6.65 15.27 24.02
N ARG A 127 -6.10 14.91 25.18
CA ARG A 127 -4.66 14.71 25.34
C ARG A 127 -4.27 13.34 24.83
N LEU A 128 -3.14 13.27 24.13
CA LEU A 128 -2.52 11.98 23.83
C LEU A 128 -2.13 11.27 25.14
N PRO A 129 -2.20 9.93 25.18
CA PRO A 129 -1.75 9.17 26.34
C PRO A 129 -0.25 9.40 26.56
N GLU A 130 0.18 9.39 27.82
CA GLU A 130 1.59 9.44 28.16
C GLU A 130 2.21 8.05 27.95
N VAL A 131 3.02 7.93 26.90
CA VAL A 131 3.69 6.69 26.50
C VAL A 131 5.12 7.01 26.10
N THR A 132 6.04 6.17 26.57
CA THR A 132 7.47 6.23 26.24
C THR A 132 7.81 5.10 25.28
N PHE A 133 8.50 5.45 24.20
CA PHE A 133 9.02 4.56 23.17
C PHE A 133 10.56 4.57 23.17
N LEU A 134 11.16 3.74 22.32
CA LEU A 134 12.55 3.89 21.91
C LEU A 134 12.55 4.50 20.51
N ASP A 135 13.38 5.51 20.28
CA ASP A 135 13.60 6.07 18.94
C ASP A 135 14.56 5.19 18.11
N GLU A 136 14.82 5.61 16.86
CA GLU A 136 15.72 4.92 15.93
C GLU A 136 17.20 4.85 16.38
N THR A 137 17.57 5.55 17.45
CA THR A 137 18.89 5.53 18.07
C THR A 137 18.91 4.75 19.39
N GLY A 138 17.77 4.18 19.78
CA GLY A 138 17.57 3.45 21.03
C GLY A 138 17.42 4.37 22.25
N GLN A 139 17.20 5.67 22.07
CA GLN A 139 16.96 6.58 23.18
C GLN A 139 15.47 6.58 23.56
N PRO A 140 15.15 6.71 24.85
CA PRO A 140 13.77 6.85 25.29
C PRO A 140 13.19 8.18 24.80
N VAL A 141 11.98 8.14 24.25
CA VAL A 141 11.22 9.30 23.80
C VAL A 141 9.77 9.20 24.25
N SER A 142 9.24 10.25 24.86
CA SER A 142 7.86 10.34 25.30
C SER A 142 7.02 11.21 24.35
N LEU A 143 5.74 10.91 24.21
CA LEU A 143 4.84 11.78 23.43
C LEU A 143 4.74 13.21 24.03
N SER A 144 4.95 13.37 25.34
CA SER A 144 5.04 14.68 25.98
C SER A 144 6.20 15.54 25.49
N ASP A 145 7.27 14.94 24.97
CA ASP A 145 8.48 15.65 24.53
C ASP A 145 8.20 16.56 23.33
N PHE A 146 7.09 16.32 22.63
CA PHE A 146 6.65 17.10 21.48
C PHE A 146 5.49 18.06 21.79
N GLN A 147 5.17 18.29 23.07
CA GLN A 147 4.17 19.28 23.44
C GLN A 147 4.57 20.69 23.00
N GLY A 148 3.59 21.45 22.51
CA GLY A 148 3.80 22.83 22.05
C GLY A 148 4.17 22.98 20.58
N MET A 149 4.37 21.88 19.84
CA MET A 149 4.58 21.90 18.39
C MET A 149 3.60 20.98 17.64
N PRO A 150 3.36 21.22 16.33
CA PRO A 150 2.57 20.31 15.51
C PRO A 150 3.24 18.94 15.36
N VAL A 151 2.47 17.88 15.60
CA VAL A 151 2.90 16.49 15.43
C VAL A 151 1.94 15.75 14.51
N ALA A 152 2.48 15.02 13.54
CA ALA A 152 1.72 14.04 12.76
C ALA A 152 2.20 12.62 13.11
N LEU A 153 1.26 11.74 13.45
CA LEU A 153 1.53 10.35 13.82
C LEU A 153 1.07 9.41 12.73
N THR A 154 1.83 8.34 12.48
CA THR A 154 1.39 7.19 11.69
C THR A 154 1.86 5.89 12.35
N PHE A 155 1.22 4.79 11.98
CA PHE A 155 1.55 3.45 12.47
C PHE A 155 1.91 2.53 11.31
N VAL A 156 3.02 1.81 11.43
CA VAL A 156 3.53 0.92 10.38
C VAL A 156 4.15 -0.35 10.96
N PHE A 157 4.56 -1.26 10.09
CA PHE A 157 5.54 -2.28 10.42
C PHE A 157 6.42 -2.57 9.21
N SER A 158 7.70 -2.86 9.42
CA SER A 158 8.69 -2.91 8.33
C SER A 158 8.47 -4.07 7.35
N ARG A 159 7.78 -5.13 7.78
CA ARG A 159 7.48 -6.32 6.97
C ARG A 159 6.23 -6.19 6.11
N CYS A 160 5.52 -5.07 6.14
CA CYS A 160 4.32 -4.85 5.35
C CYS A 160 4.67 -4.76 3.85
N PRO A 161 4.25 -5.73 3.01
CA PRO A 161 4.67 -5.76 1.62
C PRO A 161 3.65 -5.13 0.65
N VAL A 162 2.51 -4.67 1.17
CA VAL A 162 1.40 -4.11 0.39
C VAL A 162 1.67 -2.64 0.07
N PRO A 163 1.83 -2.27 -1.22
CA PRO A 163 2.26 -0.93 -1.62
C PRO A 163 1.41 0.20 -1.04
N GLU A 164 0.09 0.04 -1.06
CA GLU A 164 -0.88 1.05 -0.65
C GLU A 164 -1.01 1.24 0.88
N TYR A 165 -0.31 0.46 1.70
CA TYR A 165 -0.36 0.54 3.18
C TYR A 165 0.89 1.22 3.75
N CYS A 166 1.74 0.49 4.48
CA CYS A 166 2.89 1.09 5.17
C CYS A 166 3.85 1.81 4.20
N PRO A 167 4.21 1.25 3.02
CA PRO A 167 5.04 1.97 2.06
C PRO A 167 4.39 3.28 1.59
N ARG A 168 3.08 3.31 1.35
CA ARG A 168 2.35 4.54 1.00
C ARG A 168 2.41 5.58 2.12
N MET A 169 2.24 5.17 3.39
CA MET A 169 2.34 6.09 4.53
C MET A 169 3.73 6.70 4.64
N MET A 170 4.79 5.88 4.49
CA MET A 170 6.17 6.36 4.50
C MET A 170 6.45 7.35 3.37
N ASN A 171 6.03 7.02 2.14
CA ASN A 171 6.17 7.92 0.99
C ASN A 171 5.41 9.25 1.20
N GLN A 172 4.23 9.20 1.83
CA GLN A 172 3.47 10.41 2.15
C GLN A 172 4.16 11.26 3.22
N PHE A 173 4.72 10.67 4.26
CA PHE A 173 5.49 11.40 5.28
C PHE A 173 6.73 12.07 4.68
N ALA A 174 7.47 11.35 3.83
CA ALA A 174 8.58 11.93 3.07
C ALA A 174 8.13 13.13 2.22
N ALA A 175 6.99 13.00 1.54
CA ALA A 175 6.42 14.09 0.73
C ALA A 175 5.98 15.29 1.58
N VAL A 176 5.38 15.06 2.76
CA VAL A 176 4.99 16.14 3.70
C VAL A 176 6.22 16.91 4.17
N ILE A 177 7.30 16.22 4.56
CA ILE A 177 8.56 16.87 4.96
C ILE A 177 9.09 17.73 3.82
N GLY A 178 9.18 17.17 2.61
CA GLY A 178 9.65 17.89 1.43
C GLY A 178 8.77 19.09 1.05
N ALA A 179 7.46 19.03 1.33
CA ALA A 179 6.54 20.14 1.13
C ALA A 179 6.71 21.23 2.19
N LEU A 180 6.79 20.87 3.48
CA LEU A 180 6.96 21.81 4.59
C LEU A 180 8.28 22.57 4.50
N GLN A 181 9.37 21.93 4.06
CA GLN A 181 10.66 22.59 3.82
C GLN A 181 10.59 23.69 2.76
N LYS A 182 9.62 23.63 1.84
CA LYS A 182 9.45 24.59 0.74
C LYS A 182 8.36 25.64 1.02
N GLU A 183 7.60 25.48 2.09
CA GLU A 183 6.47 26.35 2.43
C GLU A 183 6.93 27.49 3.36
N PRO A 184 6.93 28.76 2.90
CA PRO A 184 7.39 29.89 3.71
C PRO A 184 6.62 30.10 5.01
N LYS A 185 5.37 29.63 5.09
CA LYS A 185 4.52 29.71 6.29
C LYS A 185 4.51 28.43 7.12
N ALA A 186 5.38 27.47 6.83
CA ALA A 186 5.46 26.25 7.62
C ALA A 186 5.84 26.57 9.08
N PRO A 187 5.40 25.75 10.05
CA PRO A 187 5.90 25.83 11.41
C PRO A 187 7.42 25.72 11.43
N VAL A 188 8.09 26.53 12.27
CA VAL A 188 9.54 26.46 12.46
C VAL A 188 9.94 25.13 13.07
N GLU A 189 9.12 24.63 14.00
CA GLU A 189 9.28 23.35 14.66
C GLU A 189 8.05 22.48 14.41
N TYR A 190 8.27 21.24 14.02
CA TYR A 190 7.24 20.21 13.85
C TYR A 190 7.90 18.83 13.91
N ARG A 191 7.10 17.79 14.14
CA ARG A 191 7.58 16.40 14.11
C ARG A 191 6.61 15.47 13.40
N LEU A 192 7.14 14.60 12.56
CA LEU A 192 6.43 13.44 12.05
C LEU A 192 6.95 12.21 12.81
N LEU A 193 6.05 11.39 13.36
CA LEU A 193 6.42 10.18 14.09
C LEU A 193 5.81 8.95 13.41
N THR A 194 6.63 7.96 13.17
CA THR A 194 6.25 6.67 12.58
C THR A 194 6.41 5.60 13.64
N ILE A 195 5.33 5.18 14.26
CA ILE A 195 5.37 4.22 15.37
C ILE A 195 5.19 2.81 14.83
N SER A 196 6.14 1.91 15.09
CA SER A 196 5.94 0.50 14.77
C SER A 196 4.96 -0.17 15.71
N PHE A 197 4.07 -1.01 15.17
CA PHE A 197 3.23 -1.92 15.97
C PHE A 197 3.75 -3.38 15.98
N ASP A 198 4.91 -3.65 15.39
CA ASP A 198 5.57 -4.96 15.32
C ASP A 198 6.88 -4.95 16.12
N HIS A 199 6.82 -4.46 17.36
CA HIS A 199 7.99 -4.19 18.22
C HIS A 199 8.89 -5.41 18.49
N GLU A 200 8.39 -6.63 18.32
CA GLU A 200 9.22 -7.85 18.44
C GLU A 200 10.24 -7.95 17.29
N HIS A 201 9.87 -7.47 16.10
CA HIS A 201 10.71 -7.47 14.90
C HIS A 201 11.36 -6.11 14.64
N ASP A 202 10.59 -5.03 14.73
CA ASP A 202 10.98 -3.66 14.37
C ASP A 202 11.78 -3.00 15.49
N ARG A 203 12.98 -3.53 15.73
CA ARG A 203 13.99 -2.88 16.58
C ARG A 203 14.47 -1.57 15.94
N PRO A 204 14.99 -0.60 16.73
CA PRO A 204 15.42 0.70 16.22
C PRO A 204 16.27 0.65 14.93
N GLU A 205 17.20 -0.29 14.85
CA GLU A 205 18.14 -0.43 13.75
C GLU A 205 17.47 -0.95 12.47
N ILE A 206 16.49 -1.84 12.63
CA ILE A 206 15.70 -2.39 11.51
C ILE A 206 14.78 -1.30 10.96
N LEU A 207 14.06 -0.59 11.84
CA LEU A 207 13.15 0.47 11.44
C LEU A 207 13.91 1.62 10.75
N LYS A 208 15.08 2.00 11.28
CA LYS A 208 15.98 2.98 10.66
C LYS A 208 16.45 2.56 9.27
N ALA A 209 16.90 1.31 9.13
CA ALA A 209 17.36 0.78 7.85
C ALA A 209 16.23 0.71 6.82
N TRP A 210 15.03 0.31 7.25
CA TRP A 210 13.84 0.27 6.40
C TRP A 210 13.41 1.69 5.96
N ALA A 211 13.35 2.64 6.88
CA ALA A 211 12.98 4.03 6.61
C ALA A 211 13.95 4.72 5.63
N ALA A 212 15.23 4.32 5.60
CA ALA A 212 16.21 4.87 4.67
C ALA A 212 15.81 4.69 3.19
N ALA A 213 15.07 3.63 2.85
CA ALA A 213 14.52 3.41 1.52
C ALA A 213 13.50 4.47 1.10
N PHE A 214 12.87 5.15 2.07
CA PHE A 214 11.91 6.23 1.87
C PHE A 214 12.55 7.62 2.00
N GLY A 215 13.87 7.69 2.09
CA GLY A 215 14.61 8.95 2.15
C GLY A 215 14.83 9.50 3.57
N TYR A 216 14.51 8.73 4.62
CA TYR A 216 14.87 9.10 6.00
C TYR A 216 16.38 9.36 6.12
N ARG A 217 16.74 10.38 6.90
CA ARG A 217 18.12 10.75 7.28
C ARG A 217 18.12 11.33 8.70
N ASP A 218 19.20 11.11 9.42
CA ASP A 218 19.41 11.66 10.76
C ASP A 218 19.28 13.18 10.76
N GLY A 219 18.61 13.73 11.79
CA GLY A 219 18.37 15.17 11.94
C GLY A 219 17.16 15.71 11.16
N MET A 220 16.43 14.88 10.41
CA MET A 220 15.14 15.27 9.85
C MET A 220 14.08 15.47 10.96
N PRO A 221 13.02 16.26 10.71
CA PRO A 221 11.85 16.34 11.59
C PRO A 221 10.96 15.08 11.49
N TRP A 222 11.58 13.90 11.42
CA TRP A 222 10.97 12.58 11.31
C TRP A 222 11.59 11.67 12.38
N GLY A 223 10.80 11.18 13.32
CA GLY A 223 11.21 10.15 14.29
C GLY A 223 10.57 8.80 13.95
N LEU A 224 11.28 7.72 14.25
CA LEU A 224 10.84 6.34 14.04
C LEU A 224 10.78 5.60 15.39
#